data_AF-A0A7L0KJB4-F1
#
_entry.id   AF-A0A7L0KJB4-F1
#
_cell.length_a   1.000
_cell.length_b   1.000
_cell.length_c   1.000
_cell.angle_alpha   90.00
_cell.angle_beta   90.00
_cell.angle_gamma   90.00
#
_symmetry.space_group_name_H-M   'P 1'
#
loop_
_entity.id
_entity.type
_entity.pdbx_description
1 polymer ?
#
loop_
_entity_poly.entity_id
_entity_poly.type
_entity_poly.pdbx_seq_one_letter_code
_entity_poly.pdbx_strand_id
1 'polypeptide(L)'
;MGANESLPGDGPVPEMHHYYSKFMRECPSGQLSLHEFKKLLGLQGLDLQGDVYIKRVFDIFDLNQDGFIDFLEFIAAINLVIRGKIDQKLKWYFKLYDADGNGCIDKKELLSIFTAIQAINGHTNMSAEEFTNMVFQKIDVNNDGELTLEEFISGVERDEDLMELITKSFDLSNVLKVIQSGRRHSI
;
A
#
# COMPACT_ATOMS: atom_id res chain seq x y z
N MET A 1 -36.21 -30.69 9.40
CA MET A 1 -35.72 -30.35 8.04
C MET A 1 -35.79 -28.85 7.86
N GLY A 2 -34.73 -28.25 7.31
CA GLY A 2 -34.69 -26.84 6.91
C GLY A 2 -33.69 -26.01 7.73
N ALA A 3 -32.40 -26.31 7.62
CA ALA A 3 -31.35 -25.38 8.03
C ALA A 3 -31.39 -24.18 7.08
N ASN A 4 -31.52 -22.97 7.64
CA ASN A 4 -31.46 -21.73 6.89
C ASN A 4 -29.97 -21.36 6.74
N GLU A 5 -29.38 -21.67 5.60
CA GLU A 5 -28.03 -21.22 5.23
C GLU A 5 -28.05 -19.71 5.01
N SER A 6 -27.50 -18.97 5.97
CA SER A 6 -27.22 -17.54 5.81
C SER A 6 -26.07 -17.35 4.84
N LEU A 7 -26.35 -16.68 3.71
CA LEU A 7 -25.36 -16.26 2.72
C LEU A 7 -24.28 -15.34 3.34
N PRO A 8 -23.01 -15.43 2.93
CA PRO A 8 -21.94 -14.58 3.43
C PRO A 8 -21.95 -13.25 2.67
N GLY A 9 -22.79 -12.30 3.11
CA GLY A 9 -22.96 -11.01 2.43
C GLY A 9 -23.15 -9.80 3.35
N ASP A 10 -22.97 -9.94 4.66
CA ASP A 10 -23.24 -8.87 5.62
C ASP A 10 -21.96 -8.10 5.99
N GLY A 11 -21.45 -7.33 5.03
CA GLY A 11 -20.57 -6.18 5.27
C GLY A 11 -21.34 -4.88 4.97
N PRO A 12 -20.95 -3.71 5.48
CA PRO A 12 -21.79 -2.50 5.45
C PRO A 12 -21.93 -1.94 4.02
N VAL A 13 -22.95 -2.41 3.30
CA VAL A 13 -23.42 -1.95 1.99
C VAL A 13 -23.53 -0.40 1.84
N PRO A 14 -23.84 0.40 2.90
CA PRO A 14 -23.91 1.87 2.78
C PRO A 14 -22.56 2.55 2.53
N GLU A 15 -21.44 2.00 3.03
CA GLU A 15 -20.10 2.56 2.82
C GLU A 15 -19.65 2.38 1.36
N MET A 16 -19.91 1.22 0.76
CA MET A 16 -19.53 0.92 -0.62
C MET A 16 -20.24 1.82 -1.64
N HIS A 17 -21.54 2.07 -1.47
CA HIS A 17 -22.28 3.01 -2.33
C HIS A 17 -21.77 4.46 -2.21
N HIS A 18 -21.35 4.87 -1.02
CA HIS A 18 -20.75 6.19 -0.81
C HIS A 18 -19.41 6.31 -1.54
N TYR A 19 -18.54 5.29 -1.42
CA TYR A 19 -17.26 5.26 -2.14
C TYR A 19 -17.45 5.22 -3.66
N TYR A 20 -18.39 4.41 -4.16
CA TYR A 20 -18.72 4.36 -5.59
C TYR A 20 -19.20 5.70 -6.11
N SER A 21 -20.13 6.35 -5.41
CA SER A 21 -20.69 7.64 -5.83
C SER A 21 -19.64 8.76 -5.82
N LYS A 22 -18.67 8.69 -4.90
CA LYS A 22 -17.55 9.64 -4.84
C LYS A 22 -16.54 9.36 -5.96
N PHE A 23 -16.18 8.10 -6.15
CA PHE A 23 -15.28 7.65 -7.21
C PHE A 23 -15.81 8.05 -8.59
N MET A 24 -17.08 7.76 -8.90
CA MET A 24 -17.71 8.14 -10.18
C MET A 24 -17.87 9.65 -10.37
N ARG A 25 -17.87 10.45 -9.28
CA ARG A 25 -17.89 11.92 -9.36
C ARG A 25 -16.53 12.50 -9.73
N GLU A 26 -15.47 11.96 -9.13
CA GLU A 26 -14.09 12.41 -9.37
C GLU A 26 -13.54 11.82 -10.69
N CYS A 27 -13.99 10.61 -11.03
CA CYS A 27 -13.57 9.81 -12.19
C CYS A 27 -14.80 9.31 -12.96
N PRO A 28 -15.42 10.16 -13.81
CA PRO A 28 -16.60 9.80 -14.58
C PRO A 28 -16.35 8.71 -15.62
N SER A 29 -15.09 8.43 -15.95
CA SER A 29 -14.64 7.29 -16.76
C SER A 29 -14.88 5.93 -16.08
N GLY A 30 -15.02 5.91 -14.75
CA GLY A 30 -15.03 4.67 -13.97
C GLY A 30 -13.65 4.00 -13.82
N GLN A 31 -12.58 4.68 -14.27
CA GLN A 31 -11.20 4.20 -14.23
C GLN A 31 -10.28 5.34 -13.79
N LEU A 32 -9.34 5.06 -12.88
CA LEU A 32 -8.30 5.98 -12.43
C LEU A 32 -7.01 5.75 -13.20
N SER A 33 -6.57 6.74 -13.98
CA SER A 33 -5.20 6.78 -14.48
C SER A 33 -4.19 7.14 -13.37
N LEU A 34 -2.90 6.86 -13.57
CA LEU A 34 -1.84 7.27 -12.64
C LEU A 34 -1.85 8.78 -12.33
N HIS A 35 -2.20 9.62 -13.32
CA HIS A 35 -2.31 11.06 -13.13
C HIS A 35 -3.47 11.43 -12.21
N GLU A 36 -4.63 10.81 -12.41
CA GLU A 36 -5.81 11.03 -11.58
C GLU A 36 -5.62 10.45 -10.18
N PHE A 37 -4.93 9.32 -10.05
CA PHE A 37 -4.54 8.74 -8.77
C PHE A 37 -3.65 9.70 -7.97
N LYS A 38 -2.59 10.27 -8.59
CA LYS A 38 -1.75 11.30 -7.96
C LYS A 38 -2.55 12.52 -7.52
N LYS A 39 -3.49 12.97 -8.37
CA LYS A 39 -4.38 14.09 -8.07
C LYS A 39 -5.30 13.80 -6.89
N LEU A 40 -5.93 12.62 -6.89
CA LEU A 40 -6.82 12.16 -5.84
C LEU A 40 -6.08 12.15 -4.50
N LEU A 41 -4.86 11.62 -4.46
CA LEU A 41 -4.08 11.54 -3.23
C LEU A 41 -3.45 12.88 -2.79
N GLY A 42 -3.58 13.95 -3.58
CA GLY A 42 -2.93 15.23 -3.31
C GLY A 42 -1.41 15.18 -3.42
N LEU A 43 -0.89 14.23 -4.19
CA LEU A 43 0.54 13.95 -4.36
C LEU A 43 1.09 14.54 -5.66
N GLN A 44 0.50 15.65 -6.11
CA GLN A 44 0.96 16.39 -7.28
C GLN A 44 2.18 17.22 -6.90
N GLY A 45 3.28 17.08 -7.65
CA GLY A 45 4.51 17.84 -7.43
C GLY A 45 5.56 17.16 -6.54
N LEU A 46 5.45 15.84 -6.35
CA LEU A 46 6.55 15.04 -5.81
C LEU A 46 7.77 15.09 -6.75
N ASP A 47 8.95 14.86 -6.19
CA ASP A 47 10.17 14.70 -6.96
C ASP A 47 10.17 13.35 -7.72
N LEU A 48 11.20 13.12 -8.54
CA LEU A 48 11.33 11.91 -9.35
C LEU A 48 11.28 10.62 -8.50
N GLN A 49 11.73 10.66 -7.25
CA GLN A 49 11.74 9.50 -6.37
C GLN A 49 10.34 9.22 -5.81
N GLY A 50 9.63 10.25 -5.34
CA GLY A 50 8.23 10.12 -4.93
C GLY A 50 7.34 9.65 -6.09
N ASP A 51 7.61 10.10 -7.31
CA ASP A 51 6.90 9.66 -8.50
C ASP A 51 7.07 8.15 -8.81
N VAL A 52 8.26 7.60 -8.57
CA VAL A 52 8.52 6.15 -8.69
C VAL A 52 7.73 5.37 -7.66
N TYR A 53 7.69 5.84 -6.41
CA TYR A 53 6.91 5.19 -5.36
C TYR A 53 5.41 5.19 -5.67
N ILE A 54 4.86 6.34 -6.10
CA ILE A 54 3.43 6.41 -6.41
C ILE A 54 3.08 5.56 -7.61
N LYS A 55 3.99 5.45 -8.59
CA LYS A 55 3.82 4.48 -9.66
C LYS A 55 3.79 3.04 -9.13
N ARG A 56 4.71 2.63 -8.24
CA ARG A 56 4.68 1.28 -7.66
C ARG A 56 3.40 1.01 -6.86
N VAL A 57 2.94 1.97 -6.05
CA VAL A 57 1.66 1.84 -5.33
C VAL A 57 0.50 1.69 -6.31
N PHE A 58 0.51 2.46 -7.40
CA PHE A 58 -0.48 2.36 -8.47
C PHE A 58 -0.47 0.98 -9.13
N ASP A 59 0.70 0.49 -9.54
CA ASP A 59 0.89 -0.79 -10.23
C ASP A 59 0.45 -1.98 -9.37
N ILE A 60 0.40 -1.84 -8.04
CA ILE A 60 -0.10 -2.89 -7.14
C ILE A 60 -1.61 -2.81 -6.92
N PHE A 61 -2.18 -1.61 -7.02
CA PHE A 61 -3.63 -1.44 -7.00
C PHE A 61 -4.25 -1.87 -8.32
N ASP A 62 -3.55 -1.69 -9.43
CA ASP A 62 -3.87 -2.21 -10.76
C ASP A 62 -3.63 -3.74 -10.81
N LEU A 63 -4.63 -4.52 -10.41
CA LEU A 63 -4.52 -5.97 -10.25
C LEU A 63 -4.48 -6.68 -11.60
N ASN A 64 -5.16 -6.11 -12.60
CA ASN A 64 -5.22 -6.67 -13.95
C ASN A 64 -4.11 -6.15 -14.88
N GLN A 65 -3.32 -5.16 -14.42
CA GLN A 65 -2.22 -4.51 -15.14
C GLN A 65 -2.65 -3.84 -16.44
N ASP A 66 -3.87 -3.30 -16.49
CA ASP A 66 -4.40 -2.60 -17.67
C ASP A 66 -3.97 -1.12 -17.74
N GLY A 67 -3.24 -0.64 -16.73
CA GLY A 67 -2.77 0.74 -16.60
C GLY A 67 -3.79 1.67 -15.96
N PHE A 68 -4.90 1.14 -15.45
CA PHE A 68 -5.96 1.86 -14.77
C PHE A 68 -6.35 1.14 -13.48
N ILE A 69 -6.81 1.90 -12.49
CA ILE A 69 -7.44 1.32 -11.30
C ILE A 69 -8.95 1.47 -11.46
N ASP A 70 -9.65 0.35 -11.61
CA ASP A 70 -11.10 0.34 -11.62
C ASP A 70 -11.70 0.47 -10.21
N PHE A 71 -13.02 0.57 -10.12
CA PHE A 71 -13.68 0.72 -8.82
C PHE A 71 -13.48 -0.49 -7.89
N LEU A 72 -13.47 -1.71 -8.43
CA LEU A 72 -13.29 -2.93 -7.64
C LEU A 72 -11.88 -3.00 -7.08
N GLU A 73 -10.89 -2.68 -7.90
CA GLU A 73 -9.48 -2.56 -7.52
C GLU A 73 -9.27 -1.48 -6.46
N PHE A 74 -9.88 -0.31 -6.65
CA PHE A 74 -9.85 0.77 -5.67
C PHE A 74 -10.45 0.33 -4.33
N ILE A 75 -11.63 -0.32 -4.33
CA ILE A 75 -12.25 -0.81 -3.09
C ILE A 75 -11.46 -1.94 -2.44
N ALA A 76 -10.85 -2.83 -3.24
CA ALA A 76 -9.98 -3.88 -2.72
C ALA A 76 -8.78 -3.27 -1.98
N ALA A 77 -8.13 -2.27 -2.59
CA ALA A 77 -7.05 -1.51 -1.97
C ALA A 77 -7.50 -0.83 -0.66
N ILE A 78 -8.63 -0.15 -0.65
CA ILE A 78 -9.16 0.51 0.55
C ILE A 78 -9.50 -0.49 1.65
N ASN A 79 -10.12 -1.63 1.33
CA ASN A 79 -10.42 -2.66 2.31
C ASN A 79 -9.16 -3.27 2.90
N LEU A 80 -8.12 -3.49 2.09
CA LEU A 80 -6.83 -3.97 2.57
C LEU A 80 -6.18 -2.97 3.54
N VAL A 81 -6.21 -1.68 3.21
CA VAL A 81 -5.61 -0.62 4.04
C VAL A 81 -6.36 -0.45 5.37
N ILE A 82 -7.70 -0.39 5.33
CA ILE A 82 -8.53 -0.12 6.51
C ILE A 82 -8.74 -1.38 7.36
N ARG A 83 -9.08 -2.50 6.73
CA ARG A 83 -9.62 -3.71 7.38
C ARG A 83 -8.73 -4.95 7.20
N GLY A 84 -7.68 -4.85 6.39
CA GLY A 84 -6.78 -5.96 6.13
C GLY A 84 -6.09 -6.44 7.40
N LYS A 85 -6.03 -7.76 7.56
CA LYS A 85 -5.21 -8.39 8.60
C LYS A 85 -3.75 -8.10 8.35
N ILE A 86 -2.95 -8.18 9.40
CA ILE A 86 -1.54 -7.84 9.33
C ILE A 86 -0.79 -8.71 8.31
N ASP A 87 -1.08 -10.01 8.24
CA ASP A 87 -0.51 -10.93 7.25
C ASP A 87 -0.81 -10.49 5.81
N GLN A 88 -2.01 -9.97 5.55
CA GLN A 88 -2.41 -9.52 4.22
C GLN A 88 -1.67 -8.23 3.85
N LYS A 89 -1.49 -7.34 4.83
CA LYS A 89 -0.70 -6.12 4.66
C LYS A 89 0.78 -6.44 4.40
N LEU A 90 1.37 -7.37 5.15
CA LEU A 90 2.77 -7.77 4.96
C LEU A 90 3.00 -8.40 3.58
N LYS A 91 2.12 -9.28 3.12
CA LYS A 91 2.19 -9.83 1.74
C LYS A 91 2.08 -8.74 0.67
N TRP A 92 1.28 -7.73 0.94
CA TRP A 92 1.11 -6.60 0.04
C TRP A 92 2.35 -5.69 0.04
N TYR A 93 2.92 -5.39 1.20
CA TYR A 93 4.20 -4.67 1.31
C TYR A 93 5.34 -5.42 0.65
N PHE A 94 5.36 -6.75 0.76
CA PHE A 94 6.35 -7.58 0.07
C PHE A 94 6.31 -7.36 -1.44
N LYS A 95 5.12 -7.45 -2.06
CA LYS A 95 4.94 -7.17 -3.49
C LYS A 95 5.30 -5.74 -3.91
N LEU A 96 5.32 -4.81 -2.96
CA LEU A 96 5.69 -3.43 -3.19
C LEU A 96 7.18 -3.19 -3.12
N TYR A 97 7.86 -4.02 -2.33
CA TYR A 97 9.31 -4.02 -2.21
C TYR A 97 9.95 -4.77 -3.37
N ASP A 98 9.44 -5.96 -3.71
CA ASP A 98 9.83 -6.78 -4.86
C ASP A 98 9.38 -6.11 -6.17
N ALA A 99 10.28 -5.32 -6.76
CA ALA A 99 9.97 -4.44 -7.88
C ALA A 99 10.08 -5.16 -9.23
N ASP A 100 10.92 -6.19 -9.31
CA ASP A 100 11.06 -7.01 -10.51
C ASP A 100 10.13 -8.25 -10.51
N GLY A 101 9.49 -8.55 -9.37
CA GLY A 101 8.52 -9.62 -9.21
C GLY A 101 9.17 -11.01 -9.16
N ASN A 102 10.46 -11.10 -8.81
CA ASN A 102 11.20 -12.35 -8.78
C ASN A 102 10.86 -13.22 -7.55
N GLY A 103 10.08 -12.69 -6.59
CA GLY A 103 9.66 -13.39 -5.38
C GLY A 103 10.60 -13.22 -4.19
N CYS A 104 11.62 -12.38 -4.33
CA CYS A 104 12.61 -12.01 -3.33
C CYS A 104 12.80 -10.48 -3.33
N ILE A 105 13.20 -9.90 -2.20
CA ILE A 105 13.55 -8.48 -2.13
C ILE A 105 15.06 -8.35 -2.01
N ASP A 106 15.69 -7.68 -2.96
CA ASP A 106 17.12 -7.37 -2.91
C ASP A 106 17.41 -6.05 -2.18
N LYS A 107 18.69 -5.82 -1.86
CA LYS A 107 19.14 -4.59 -1.16
C LYS A 107 18.82 -3.31 -1.93
N LYS A 108 18.90 -3.33 -3.27
CA LYS A 108 18.63 -2.15 -4.11
C LYS A 108 17.14 -1.84 -4.12
N GLU A 109 16.31 -2.86 -4.17
CA GLU A 109 14.85 -2.74 -4.12
C GLU A 109 14.39 -2.13 -2.80
N LEU A 110 14.89 -2.65 -1.68
CA LEU A 110 14.58 -2.14 -0.35
C LEU A 110 15.10 -0.70 -0.14
N LEU A 111 16.31 -0.39 -0.63
CA LEU A 111 16.86 0.96 -0.56
C LEU A 111 16.06 1.94 -1.42
N SER A 112 15.69 1.54 -2.63
CA SER A 112 14.91 2.36 -3.57
C SER A 112 13.55 2.70 -3.00
N ILE A 113 12.81 1.72 -2.46
CA ILE A 113 11.48 1.98 -1.92
C ILE A 113 11.56 2.84 -0.65
N PHE A 114 12.51 2.58 0.24
CA PHE A 114 12.64 3.36 1.47
C PHE A 114 13.05 4.82 1.21
N THR A 115 13.93 5.05 0.24
CA THR A 115 14.28 6.41 -0.21
C THR A 115 13.05 7.15 -0.72
N ALA A 116 12.22 6.47 -1.51
CA ALA A 116 11.04 7.07 -2.09
C ALA A 116 9.92 7.34 -1.05
N ILE A 117 9.81 6.50 -0.02
CA ILE A 117 8.92 6.77 1.12
C ILE A 117 9.38 8.02 1.89
N GLN A 118 10.67 8.18 2.15
CA GLN A 118 11.20 9.36 2.83
C GLN A 118 10.95 10.65 2.06
N ALA A 119 10.94 10.60 0.72
CA ALA A 119 10.57 11.74 -0.11
C ALA A 119 9.11 12.19 0.09
N ILE A 120 8.21 11.28 0.48
CA ILE A 120 6.76 11.54 0.62
C ILE A 120 6.38 11.85 2.06
N ASN A 121 6.87 11.06 3.02
CA ASN A 121 6.51 11.19 4.44
C ASN A 121 7.43 12.16 5.21
N GLY A 122 8.51 12.62 4.57
CA GLY A 122 9.55 13.44 5.19
C GLY A 122 10.75 12.62 5.64
N HIS A 123 11.86 13.31 5.92
CA HIS A 123 13.11 12.68 6.31
C HIS A 123 12.97 12.03 7.68
N THR A 124 13.38 10.77 7.79
CA THR A 124 13.55 10.10 9.09
C THR A 124 14.97 10.36 9.62
N ASN A 125 15.21 10.08 10.90
CA ASN A 125 16.55 10.18 11.49
C ASN A 125 17.52 9.09 10.99
N MET A 126 17.05 8.14 10.16
CA MET A 126 17.83 7.00 9.67
C MET A 126 17.96 7.09 8.15
N SER A 127 19.18 6.92 7.64
CA SER A 127 19.39 6.87 6.19
C SER A 127 18.81 5.59 5.57
N ALA A 128 18.53 5.62 4.27
CA ALA A 128 18.04 4.43 3.56
C ALA A 128 19.03 3.26 3.58
N GLU A 129 20.33 3.57 3.57
CA GLU A 129 21.38 2.56 3.68
C GLU A 129 21.42 1.92 5.07
N GLU A 130 21.34 2.72 6.14
CA GLU A 130 21.29 2.21 7.52
C GLU A 130 20.06 1.33 7.75
N PHE A 131 18.89 1.79 7.27
CA PHE A 131 17.67 1.00 7.34
C PHE A 131 17.80 -0.33 6.59
N THR A 132 18.26 -0.28 5.33
CA THR A 132 18.44 -1.48 4.50
C THR A 132 19.40 -2.46 5.17
N ASN A 133 20.55 -1.99 5.66
CA ASN A 133 21.52 -2.86 6.34
C ASN A 133 20.95 -3.46 7.62
N MET A 134 20.22 -2.67 8.42
CA MET A 134 19.58 -3.13 9.65
C MET A 134 18.54 -4.22 9.35
N VAL A 135 17.72 -4.04 8.32
CA VAL A 135 16.71 -5.02 7.91
C VAL A 135 17.39 -6.33 7.54
N PHE A 136 18.32 -6.32 6.57
CA PHE A 136 19.01 -7.54 6.14
C PHE A 136 19.73 -8.22 7.33
N GLN A 137 20.41 -7.48 8.20
CA GLN A 137 21.04 -8.09 9.38
C GLN A 137 20.08 -8.80 10.34
N LYS A 138 18.82 -8.34 10.41
CA LYS A 138 17.83 -8.88 11.33
C LYS A 138 17.01 -10.02 10.73
N ILE A 139 16.70 -9.95 9.43
CA ILE A 139 15.69 -10.83 8.81
C ILE A 139 16.23 -11.74 7.71
N ASP A 140 17.42 -11.45 7.14
CA ASP A 140 18.11 -12.35 6.19
C ASP A 140 18.74 -13.52 6.97
N VAL A 141 18.01 -14.62 7.10
CA VAL A 141 18.41 -15.75 7.96
C VAL A 141 19.52 -16.55 7.28
N ASN A 142 19.40 -16.77 5.97
CA ASN A 142 20.34 -17.58 5.21
C ASN A 142 21.58 -16.77 4.73
N ASN A 143 21.56 -15.45 4.86
CA ASN A 143 22.61 -14.50 4.45
C ASN A 143 22.96 -14.59 2.96
N ASP A 144 21.97 -14.86 2.11
CA ASP A 144 22.15 -14.89 0.66
C ASP A 144 22.04 -13.49 0.02
N GLY A 145 21.61 -12.48 0.80
CA GLY A 145 21.44 -11.11 0.32
C GLY A 145 20.12 -10.86 -0.41
N GLU A 146 19.17 -11.79 -0.31
CA GLU A 146 17.80 -11.73 -0.81
C GLU A 146 16.83 -12.01 0.34
N LEU A 147 15.67 -11.36 0.35
CA LEU A 147 14.66 -11.60 1.38
C LEU A 147 13.46 -12.32 0.77
N THR A 148 13.26 -13.57 1.15
CA THR A 148 12.06 -14.31 0.76
C THR A 148 10.82 -13.79 1.49
N LEU A 149 9.62 -14.09 0.96
CA LEU A 149 8.37 -13.73 1.64
C LEU A 149 8.28 -14.29 3.07
N GLU A 150 8.79 -15.49 3.29
CA GLU A 150 8.79 -16.14 4.60
C GLU A 150 9.73 -15.43 5.59
N GLU A 151 10.94 -15.08 5.15
CA GLU A 151 11.89 -14.30 5.96
C GLU A 151 11.36 -12.90 6.25
N PHE A 152 10.73 -12.26 5.27
CA PHE A 152 10.11 -10.96 5.44
C PHE A 152 8.99 -11.00 6.48
N ILE A 153 8.01 -11.89 6.33
CA ILE A 153 6.89 -11.98 7.28
C ILE A 153 7.41 -12.38 8.66
N SER A 154 8.17 -13.48 8.75
CA SER A 154 8.63 -13.98 10.05
C SER A 154 9.61 -13.02 10.73
N GLY A 155 10.41 -12.28 9.98
CA GLY A 155 11.37 -11.32 10.52
C GLY A 155 10.66 -10.07 11.05
N VAL A 156 9.72 -9.55 10.27
CA VAL A 156 8.94 -8.35 10.65
C VAL A 156 8.00 -8.64 11.82
N GLU A 157 7.36 -9.82 11.88
CA GLU A 157 6.50 -10.19 13.01
C GLU A 157 7.25 -10.39 14.33
N ARG A 158 8.55 -10.71 14.27
CA ARG A 158 9.39 -10.93 15.47
C ARG A 158 10.01 -9.64 16.00
N ASP A 159 9.99 -8.56 15.23
CA ASP A 159 10.67 -7.32 15.54
C ASP A 159 9.66 -6.15 15.53
N GLU A 160 9.21 -5.74 16.72
CA GLU A 160 8.19 -4.71 16.89
C GLU A 160 8.61 -3.36 16.29
N ASP A 161 9.91 -3.04 16.30
CA ASP A 161 10.43 -1.80 15.73
C ASP A 161 10.35 -1.82 14.19
N LEU A 162 10.74 -2.93 13.56
CA LEU A 162 10.59 -3.12 12.11
C LEU A 162 9.12 -3.13 11.70
N MET A 163 8.27 -3.79 12.49
CA MET A 163 6.83 -3.83 12.27
C MET A 163 6.21 -2.44 12.28
N GLU A 164 6.54 -1.64 13.29
CA GLU A 164 6.07 -0.27 13.42
C GLU A 164 6.59 0.60 12.26
N LEU A 165 7.87 0.46 11.92
CA LEU A 165 8.50 1.24 10.87
C LEU A 165 7.90 0.94 9.50
N ILE A 166 7.75 -0.33 9.12
CA ILE A 166 7.12 -0.73 7.84
C ILE A 166 5.69 -0.23 7.80
N THR A 167 4.91 -0.44 8.86
CA THR A 167 3.50 -0.01 8.89
C THR A 167 3.35 1.51 8.80
N LYS A 168 4.19 2.28 9.50
CA LYS A 168 4.17 3.76 9.43
C LYS A 168 4.69 4.28 8.10
N SER A 169 5.68 3.61 7.50
CA SER A 169 6.26 4.00 6.21
C SER A 169 5.22 3.91 5.08
N PHE A 170 4.28 2.97 5.20
CA PHE A 170 3.15 2.79 4.29
C PHE A 170 1.83 3.31 4.84
N ASP A 171 1.88 4.31 5.73
CA ASP A 171 0.68 4.91 6.28
C ASP A 171 -0.08 5.68 5.17
N LEU A 172 -0.94 4.94 4.47
CA LEU A 172 -1.92 5.48 3.54
C LEU A 172 -3.04 6.22 4.29
N SER A 173 -2.85 6.63 5.54
CA SER A 173 -3.80 7.50 6.23
C SER A 173 -4.01 8.80 5.48
N ASN A 174 -3.08 9.26 4.63
CA ASN A 174 -3.34 10.36 3.71
C ASN A 174 -4.39 9.99 2.64
N VAL A 175 -4.34 8.78 2.09
CA VAL A 175 -5.40 8.22 1.22
C VAL A 175 -6.72 8.15 2.00
N LEU A 176 -6.69 7.64 3.23
CA LEU A 176 -7.87 7.58 4.10
C LEU A 176 -8.39 8.98 4.44
N LYS A 177 -7.52 9.97 4.66
CA LYS A 177 -7.90 11.36 4.92
C LYS A 177 -8.52 11.99 3.68
N VAL A 178 -8.03 11.77 2.48
CA VAL A 178 -8.69 12.23 1.24
C VAL A 178 -10.09 11.62 1.13
N ILE A 179 -10.21 10.34 1.46
CA ILE A 179 -11.48 9.61 1.43
C ILE A 179 -12.44 10.12 2.51
N GLN A 180 -11.96 10.34 3.73
CA GLN A 180 -12.72 10.77 4.91
C GLN A 180 -12.98 12.28 4.98
N SER A 181 -12.10 13.15 4.46
CA SER A 181 -12.19 14.62 4.51
C SER A 181 -13.23 15.20 3.54
N GLY A 182 -13.96 14.34 2.82
CA GLY A 182 -15.30 14.67 2.35
C GLY A 182 -16.28 14.99 3.50
N ARG A 183 -15.98 14.57 4.74
CA ARG A 183 -16.59 15.08 5.98
C ARG A 183 -15.84 16.31 6.49
N ARG A 184 -16.11 17.46 5.86
CA ARG A 184 -16.11 18.84 6.41
C ARG A 184 -15.53 19.82 5.39
N HIS A 185 -16.42 20.46 4.64
CA HIS A 185 -16.56 21.91 4.65
C HIS A 185 -18.06 22.22 4.68
N SER A 186 -18.65 22.08 5.86
CA SER A 186 -19.79 22.90 6.27
C SER A 186 -19.43 23.48 7.61
N ILE A 187 -18.84 24.67 7.59
CA ILE A 187 -19.35 25.85 8.30
C ILE A 187 -19.06 27.04 7.38
#